data_AF-A0A6P0T2M6-F1
#
_entry.id   AF-A0A6P0T2M6-F1
#
_cell.length_a   1.000
_cell.length_b   1.000
_cell.length_c   1.000
_cell.angle_alpha   90.00
_cell.angle_beta   90.00
_cell.angle_gamma   90.00
#
_symmetry.space_group_name_H-M   'P 1'
#
loop_
_entity.id
_entity.type
_entity.pdbx_description
1 polymer ?
#
loop_
_entity_poly.entity_id
_entity_poly.type
_entity_poly.pdbx_seq_one_letter_code
_entity_poly.pdbx_strand_id
1 'polypeptide(L)'
;MYPIERCNQIIDHHPTKCSCCGKRLSGEDQNPYRHQIVEIPPIEPIVIEHRLHSLKCGQCQSETRAKLPEEVNRSGYGVRVVAMVALLSGVYRNSQRQVQSALAMQRGLGEAARSWGFPP
;
A
#
# COMPACT_ATOMS: atom_id res chain seq x y z
N MET A 1 -13.40 0.77 -20.63
CA MET A 1 -11.95 0.91 -20.87
C MET A 1 -11.54 2.34 -20.49
N TYR A 2 -10.38 2.54 -19.87
CA TYR A 2 -9.88 3.87 -19.49
C TYR A 2 -9.44 4.68 -20.72
N PRO A 3 -9.56 6.03 -20.68
CA PRO A 3 -9.01 6.90 -21.70
C PRO A 3 -7.47 6.88 -21.68
N ILE A 4 -6.84 7.24 -22.79
CA ILE A 4 -5.39 7.07 -23.01
C ILE A 4 -4.58 7.90 -22.01
N GLU A 5 -5.05 9.09 -21.67
CA GLU A 5 -4.40 10.05 -20.77
C GLU A 5 -4.37 9.53 -19.32
N ARG A 6 -5.13 8.47 -19.01
CA ARG A 6 -5.12 7.79 -17.71
C ARG A 6 -4.29 6.51 -17.70
N CYS A 7 -3.74 6.08 -18.83
CA CYS A 7 -2.82 4.95 -18.87
C CYS A 7 -1.45 5.40 -18.37
N ASN A 8 -0.88 4.68 -17.41
CA ASN A 8 0.50 4.93 -16.96
C ASN A 8 1.53 4.66 -18.06
N GLN A 9 1.22 3.71 -18.95
CA GLN A 9 2.04 3.36 -20.10
C GLN A 9 1.15 2.83 -21.22
N ILE A 10 1.56 3.07 -22.46
CA ILE A 10 1.00 2.46 -23.68
C ILE A 10 2.12 1.64 -24.30
N ILE A 11 1.83 0.38 -24.64
CA ILE A 11 2.77 -0.52 -25.30
C ILE A 11 2.10 -1.02 -26.57
N ASP A 12 2.62 -0.59 -27.71
CA ASP A 12 2.08 -0.98 -29.02
C ASP A 12 2.68 -2.31 -29.47
N HIS A 13 1.79 -3.24 -29.82
CA HIS A 13 2.15 -4.56 -30.31
C HIS A 13 1.79 -4.66 -31.79
N HIS A 14 2.81 -4.64 -32.65
CA HIS A 14 2.64 -4.76 -34.10
C HIS A 14 2.91 -6.20 -34.57
N PRO A 15 2.07 -6.78 -35.43
CA PRO A 15 2.37 -8.07 -36.03
C PRO A 15 3.54 -7.92 -37.00
N THR A 16 4.59 -8.73 -36.84
CA THR A 16 5.76 -8.68 -37.72
C THR A 16 5.64 -9.59 -38.94
N LYS A 17 4.70 -10.55 -38.90
CA LYS A 17 4.48 -11.54 -39.96
C LYS A 17 2.99 -11.83 -40.15
N CYS A 18 2.62 -12.13 -41.39
CA CYS A 18 1.28 -12.60 -41.73
C CYS A 18 1.03 -13.98 -41.11
N SER A 19 -0.09 -14.14 -40.39
CA SER A 19 -0.48 -15.42 -39.78
C SER A 19 -0.79 -16.52 -40.81
N CYS A 20 -1.17 -16.16 -42.04
CA CYS A 20 -1.50 -17.12 -43.11
C CYS A 20 -0.27 -17.58 -43.91
N CYS A 21 0.59 -16.67 -44.36
CA CYS A 21 1.70 -16.98 -45.27
C CYS A 21 3.10 -16.67 -44.74
N GLY A 22 3.23 -16.09 -43.54
CA GLY A 22 4.51 -15.81 -42.90
C GLY A 22 5.32 -14.64 -43.48
N LYS A 23 4.85 -14.00 -44.56
CA LYS A 23 5.50 -12.79 -45.12
C LYS A 23 5.58 -11.67 -44.08
N ARG A 24 6.65 -10.88 -44.14
CA ARG A 24 6.85 -9.71 -43.26
C ARG A 24 5.76 -8.67 -43.50
N LEU A 25 5.27 -8.08 -42.42
CA LEU A 25 4.28 -7.00 -42.44
C LEU A 25 4.93 -5.68 -42.00
N SER A 26 4.44 -4.57 -42.54
CA SER A 26 4.83 -3.21 -42.19
C SER A 26 3.64 -2.27 -42.41
N GLY A 27 3.49 -1.28 -41.55
CA GLY A 27 2.40 -0.30 -41.61
C GLY A 27 1.91 0.07 -40.22
N GLU A 28 0.97 1.02 -40.17
CA GLU A 28 0.33 1.49 -38.95
C GLU A 28 -1.19 1.30 -39.06
N ASP A 29 -1.79 0.85 -37.97
CA ASP A 29 -3.25 0.81 -37.82
C ASP A 29 -3.69 2.04 -37.04
N GLN A 30 -4.53 2.89 -37.65
CA GLN A 30 -5.02 4.12 -37.02
C GLN A 30 -6.09 3.85 -35.95
N ASN A 31 -6.65 2.64 -35.89
CA ASN A 31 -7.67 2.27 -34.92
C ASN A 31 -7.38 0.87 -34.32
N PRO A 32 -6.27 0.71 -33.58
CA PRO A 32 -5.87 -0.58 -33.05
C PRO A 32 -6.88 -1.09 -32.01
N TYR A 33 -7.04 -2.41 -31.94
CA TYR A 33 -7.79 -3.01 -30.85
C TYR A 33 -7.09 -2.74 -29.52
N ARG A 34 -7.84 -2.19 -28.56
CA ARG A 34 -7.27 -1.78 -27.26
C ARG A 34 -7.57 -2.86 -26.21
N HIS A 35 -6.52 -3.34 -25.54
CA HIS A 35 -6.59 -4.16 -24.32
C HIS A 35 -5.89 -3.43 -23.16
N GLN A 36 -6.49 -3.40 -21.97
CA GLN A 36 -5.92 -2.75 -20.77
C GLN A 36 -5.87 -3.72 -19.61
N ILE A 37 -4.75 -3.68 -18.88
CA ILE A 37 -4.59 -4.30 -17.58
C ILE A 37 -4.68 -3.18 -16.54
N VAL A 38 -5.51 -3.39 -15.52
CA VAL A 38 -5.69 -2.47 -14.40
C VAL A 38 -5.23 -3.22 -13.16
N GLU A 39 -4.26 -2.67 -12.45
CA GLU A 39 -3.62 -3.34 -11.33
C GLU A 39 -3.58 -2.42 -10.10
N ILE A 40 -3.62 -3.02 -8.90
CA ILE A 40 -3.39 -2.31 -7.64
C ILE A 40 -1.88 -2.32 -7.40
N PRO A 41 -1.22 -1.15 -7.32
CA PRO A 41 0.21 -1.11 -7.08
C PRO A 41 0.54 -1.71 -5.71
N PRO A 42 1.78 -2.19 -5.50
CA PRO A 42 2.23 -2.64 -4.19
C PRO A 42 1.96 -1.57 -3.11
N ILE A 43 1.33 -1.98 -2.01
CA ILE A 43 1.05 -1.11 -0.87
C ILE A 43 2.13 -1.35 0.18
N GLU A 44 2.95 -0.34 0.43
CA GLU A 44 4.00 -0.38 1.46
C GLU A 44 3.59 0.46 2.69
N PRO A 45 3.77 -0.05 3.92
CA PRO A 45 3.47 0.70 5.13
C PRO A 45 4.46 1.85 5.29
N ILE A 46 3.93 3.02 5.64
CA ILE A 46 4.76 4.14 6.10
C ILE A 46 4.98 3.96 7.60
N VAL A 47 6.22 3.69 8.00
CA VAL A 47 6.61 3.49 9.40
C VAL A 47 7.38 4.72 9.89
N ILE A 48 6.87 5.37 10.93
CA ILE A 48 7.51 6.53 11.57
C ILE A 48 7.85 6.14 13.01
N GLU A 49 9.15 6.15 13.34
CA GLU A 49 9.64 5.83 14.68
C GLU A 49 9.82 7.11 15.50
N HIS A 50 9.09 7.23 16.62
CA HIS A 50 9.29 8.31 17.58
C HIS A 50 10.28 7.88 18.67
N ARG A 51 11.51 8.39 18.60
CA ARG A 51 12.55 8.09 19.59
C ARG A 51 12.52 9.06 20.76
N LEU A 52 12.09 8.56 21.91
CA LEU A 52 12.03 9.33 23.15
C LEU A 52 13.32 9.13 23.95
N HIS A 53 14.32 9.97 23.65
CA HIS A 53 15.62 9.96 24.31
C HIS A 53 15.50 10.34 25.78
N SER A 54 16.43 9.80 26.58
CA SER A 54 16.58 10.07 28.01
C SER A 54 17.98 10.64 28.24
N LEU A 55 18.07 11.77 28.94
CA LEU A 55 19.34 12.46 29.23
C LEU A 55 19.45 12.75 30.73
N LYS A 56 20.69 12.70 31.25
CA LYS A 56 20.99 13.07 32.64
C LYS A 56 21.36 14.54 32.75
N CYS A 57 20.83 15.21 33.76
CA CYS A 57 21.20 16.57 34.12
C CYS A 57 22.62 16.59 34.70
N GLY A 58 23.52 17.40 34.13
CA GLY A 58 24.90 17.50 34.62
C GLY A 58 25.04 18.05 36.05
N GLN A 59 24.01 18.72 36.58
CA GLN A 59 24.05 19.34 37.91
C GLN A 59 23.43 18.47 39.01
N CYS A 60 22.19 18.02 38.85
CA CYS A 60 21.49 17.23 39.86
C CYS A 60 21.46 15.73 39.57
N GLN A 61 22.08 15.29 38.47
CA GLN A 61 22.13 13.89 38.01
C GLN A 61 20.76 13.25 37.73
N SER A 62 19.68 14.03 37.76
CA SER A 62 18.35 13.53 37.43
C SER A 62 18.26 13.14 35.96
N GLU A 63 17.57 12.04 35.68
CA GLU A 63 17.34 11.56 34.33
C GLU A 63 15.97 12.01 33.84
N THR A 64 15.92 12.64 32.65
CA THR A 64 14.68 13.14 32.05
C THR A 64 14.50 12.56 30.65
N ARG A 65 13.34 11.95 30.40
CA ARG A 65 12.94 11.41 29.10
C ARG A 65 12.03 12.37 28.35
N ALA A 66 12.25 12.49 27.04
CA ALA A 66 11.35 13.22 26.15
C ALA A 66 9.93 12.62 26.19
N LYS A 67 8.92 13.48 26.11
CA LYS A 67 7.52 13.05 26.02
C LYS A 67 7.12 12.91 24.56
N LEU A 68 6.22 11.96 24.28
CA LEU A 68 5.59 11.89 22.97
C LEU A 68 4.68 13.12 22.79
N PRO A 69 4.73 13.82 21.63
CA PRO A 69 3.81 14.93 21.35
C PRO A 69 2.35 14.47 21.42
N GLU A 70 1.44 15.37 21.80
CA GLU A 70 0.02 15.05 21.98
C GLU A 70 -0.68 14.72 20.65
N GLU A 71 -0.17 15.26 19.56
CA GLU A 71 -0.66 15.06 18.20
C GLU A 71 -0.37 13.64 17.67
N VAL A 72 0.57 12.93 18.30
CA VAL A 72 0.95 11.57 17.89
C VAL A 72 0.01 10.55 18.53
N ASN A 73 -0.65 9.76 17.69
CA ASN A 73 -1.54 8.69 18.16
C ASN A 73 -0.75 7.63 18.95
N ARG A 74 -1.10 7.47 20.23
CA ARG A 74 -0.45 6.53 21.16
C ARG A 74 -0.65 5.06 20.82
N SER A 75 -1.64 4.71 20.00
CA SER A 75 -1.86 3.32 19.55
C SER A 75 -0.75 2.81 18.63
N GLY A 76 0.07 3.71 18.06
CA GLY A 76 1.08 3.37 17.06
C GLY A 76 0.52 3.23 15.64
N TYR A 77 -0.79 3.46 15.43
CA TYR A 77 -1.43 3.33 14.12
C TYR A 77 -1.83 4.67 13.52
N GLY A 78 -1.41 4.85 12.27
CA GLY A 78 -1.84 5.98 11.46
C GLY A 78 -3.33 5.91 11.11
N VAL A 79 -3.94 7.08 10.92
CA VAL A 79 -5.37 7.23 10.61
C VAL A 79 -5.85 6.36 9.44
N ARG A 80 -5.02 6.16 8.41
CA ARG A 80 -5.36 5.31 7.24
C ARG A 80 -5.50 3.83 7.59
N VAL A 81 -4.66 3.31 8.50
CA VAL A 81 -4.74 1.91 8.95
C VAL A 81 -6.01 1.71 9.75
N VAL A 82 -6.31 2.62 10.67
CA VAL A 82 -7.53 2.59 11.50
C VAL A 82 -8.78 2.66 10.62
N ALA A 83 -8.80 3.57 9.63
CA ALA A 83 -9.91 3.68 8.69
C ALA A 83 -10.11 2.40 7.85
N MET A 84 -9.02 1.77 7.41
CA MET A 84 -9.08 0.51 6.66
C MET A 84 -9.66 -0.63 7.52
N VAL A 85 -9.22 -0.75 8.77
CA VAL A 85 -9.79 -1.72 9.72
C VAL A 85 -11.28 -1.46 9.93
N ALA A 86 -11.68 -0.20 10.17
CA ALA A 86 -13.07 0.16 10.37
C ALA A 86 -13.93 -0.16 9.13
N LEU A 87 -13.42 0.08 7.92
CA LEU A 87 -14.09 -0.26 6.67
C LEU A 87 -14.25 -1.79 6.52
N LEU A 88 -13.17 -2.54 6.71
CA LEU A 88 -13.16 -4.00 6.55
C LEU A 88 -14.04 -4.70 7.59
N SER A 89 -13.96 -4.28 8.85
CA SER A 89 -14.75 -4.86 9.95
C SER A 89 -16.20 -4.38 9.94
N GLY A 90 -16.43 -3.07 9.77
CA GLY A 90 -17.75 -2.47 9.93
C GLY A 90 -18.62 -2.62 8.69
N VAL A 91 -18.12 -2.14 7.54
CA VAL A 91 -18.88 -2.12 6.29
C VAL A 91 -18.88 -3.50 5.63
N TYR A 92 -17.70 -4.11 5.50
CA TYR A 92 -17.58 -5.41 4.86
C TYR A 92 -17.82 -6.60 5.80
N ARG A 93 -18.01 -6.34 7.11
CA ARG A 93 -18.34 -7.37 8.12
C ARG A 93 -17.36 -8.53 8.14
N ASN A 94 -16.10 -8.27 7.80
CA ASN A 94 -15.05 -9.28 7.87
C ASN A 94 -14.78 -9.63 9.33
N SER A 95 -14.58 -10.91 9.61
CA SER A 95 -14.06 -11.34 10.89
C SER A 95 -12.67 -10.73 11.12
N GLN A 96 -12.29 -10.57 12.38
CA GLN A 96 -10.97 -10.05 12.75
C GLN A 96 -9.83 -10.81 12.05
N ARG A 97 -9.95 -12.14 11.90
CA ARG A 97 -8.97 -12.97 11.18
C ARG A 97 -8.89 -12.61 9.68
N GLN A 98 -10.02 -12.35 9.04
CA GLN A 98 -10.04 -11.93 7.63
C GLN A 98 -9.44 -10.55 7.45
N VAL A 99 -9.71 -9.61 8.36
CA VAL A 99 -9.11 -8.27 8.36
C VAL A 99 -7.59 -8.37 8.50
N GLN A 100 -7.11 -9.18 9.45
CA GLN A 100 -5.67 -9.43 9.63
C GLN A 100 -5.03 -10.02 8.37
N SER A 101 -5.67 -11.02 7.74
CA SER A 101 -5.18 -11.60 6.48
C SER A 101 -5.14 -10.58 5.34
N ALA A 102 -6.18 -9.75 5.22
CA ALA A 102 -6.25 -8.71 4.19
C ALA A 102 -5.16 -7.66 4.37
N LEU A 103 -4.90 -7.24 5.60
CA LEU A 103 -3.80 -6.32 5.91
C LEU A 103 -2.44 -6.98 5.71
N ALA A 104 -2.28 -8.25 6.08
CA ALA A 104 -1.02 -9.00 5.91
C ALA A 104 -0.65 -9.26 4.45
N MET A 105 -1.61 -9.23 3.52
CA MET A 105 -1.34 -9.30 2.08
C MET A 105 -0.55 -8.08 1.57
N GLN A 106 -0.59 -6.96 2.28
CA GLN A 106 0.27 -5.80 2.02
C GLN A 106 1.67 -6.08 2.59
N ARG A 107 2.70 -5.98 1.75
CA ARG A 107 4.09 -6.27 2.15
C ARG A 107 4.46 -5.41 3.37
N GLY A 108 4.72 -6.03 4.51
CA GLY A 108 5.17 -5.36 5.75
C GLY A 108 4.17 -5.34 6.92
N LEU A 109 2.90 -5.72 6.76
CA LEU A 109 1.93 -5.77 7.88
C LEU A 109 1.75 -7.18 8.50
N GLY A 110 2.29 -8.22 7.87
CA GLY A 110 2.17 -9.61 8.33
C GLY A 110 3.00 -9.97 9.57
N GLU A 111 3.99 -9.16 9.94
CA GLU A 111 4.72 -9.28 11.22
C GLU A 111 3.99 -8.55 12.35
N ALA A 112 3.37 -7.40 12.05
CA ALA A 112 2.53 -6.70 13.01
C ALA A 112 1.29 -7.53 13.38
N ALA A 113 0.53 -8.07 12.43
CA ALA A 113 -0.74 -8.76 12.69
C ALA A 113 -0.66 -9.96 13.68
N ARG A 114 0.53 -10.55 13.91
CA ARG A 114 0.72 -11.68 14.84
C ARG A 114 0.81 -11.29 16.32
N SER A 115 1.04 -10.03 16.66
CA SER A 115 1.21 -9.59 18.07
C SER A 115 -0.03 -8.95 18.70
N TRP A 116 -1.19 -8.96 18.02
CA TRP A 116 -2.29 -8.02 18.33
C TRP A 116 -3.48 -8.68 19.03
N GLY A 117 -3.60 -8.44 20.34
CA GLY A 117 -4.89 -8.29 21.00
C GLY A 117 -5.55 -7.00 20.49
N PHE A 118 -6.56 -7.14 19.64
CA PHE A 118 -7.35 -6.00 19.14
C PHE A 118 -8.16 -5.38 20.28
N PRO A 119 -8.22 -4.05 20.40
CA PRO A 119 -9.31 -3.41 21.12
C PRO A 119 -10.59 -3.49 20.26
N PRO A 120 -11.78 -3.43 20.89
CA PRO A 120 -13.07 -3.54 20.21
C PRO A 120 -13.27 -2.51 19.10
#